data_AF-A0A2V9K5X8-F1
#
_entry.id   AF-A0A2V9K5X8-F1
#
_cell.length_a   1.000
_cell.length_b   1.000
_cell.length_c   1.000
_cell.angle_alpha   90.00
_cell.angle_beta   90.00
_cell.angle_gamma   90.00
#
_symmetry.space_group_name_H-M   'P 1'
#
loop_
_entity.id
_entity.type
_entity.pdbx_description
1 polymer ?
#
loop_
_entity_poly.entity_id
_entity_poly.type
_entity_poly.pdbx_seq_one_letter_code
_entity_poly.pdbx_strand_id
1 'polypeptide(L)'
;LWLLPGPGTIGRVRFDVHTMLYAAVAVLIGFQSITFAVFSKVFAITEGLLPLDARLDRLFRIITLEVGLIIGGLFTLGGLAGSLYALETWRARGFGPLDFAVTMRLVIPAAAAMTLGIQIVLSSFFLSVLGMTRR
;
A
#
# COMPACT_ATOMS: atom_id res chain seq x y z
N LEU A 1 -0.82 -12.52 7.74
CA LEU A 1 -1.13 -12.68 9.19
C LEU A 1 -0.24 -13.70 9.94
N TRP A 2 0.57 -14.54 9.27
CA TRP A 2 1.27 -15.66 9.93
C TRP A 2 2.60 -15.31 10.65
N LEU A 3 3.21 -14.16 10.35
CA LEU A 3 4.48 -13.70 10.96
C LEU A 3 4.29 -12.72 12.13
N LEU A 4 3.05 -12.31 12.41
CA LEU A 4 2.76 -11.37 13.50
C LEU A 4 3.06 -11.93 14.91
N PRO A 5 2.87 -13.22 15.24
CA PRO A 5 3.07 -13.71 16.61
C PRO A 5 4.51 -14.10 16.97
N GLY A 6 5.42 -14.32 16.01
CA GLY A 6 6.80 -14.74 16.28
C GLY A 6 7.59 -15.07 15.01
N PRO A 7 8.92 -15.28 15.08
CA PRO A 7 9.69 -15.69 13.92
C PRO A 7 9.21 -17.06 13.43
N GLY A 8 8.61 -17.08 12.24
CA GLY A 8 8.17 -18.31 11.60
C GLY A 8 9.37 -19.01 10.96
N THR A 9 9.61 -20.26 11.31
CA THR A 9 10.61 -21.09 10.62
C THR A 9 9.91 -21.94 9.57
N ILE A 10 10.26 -21.76 8.28
CA ILE A 10 9.91 -22.74 7.25
C ILE A 10 11.19 -23.51 6.94
N GLY A 11 11.25 -24.76 7.39
CA GLY A 11 12.46 -25.57 7.31
C GLY A 11 13.62 -24.95 8.13
N ARG A 12 14.76 -24.69 7.49
CA ARG A 12 15.96 -24.07 8.11
C ARG A 12 16.00 -22.54 8.05
N VAL A 13 15.04 -21.89 7.40
CA VAL A 13 15.04 -20.44 7.18
C VAL A 13 14.18 -19.75 8.24
N ARG A 14 14.79 -18.86 9.02
CA ARG A 14 14.11 -18.04 10.04
C ARG A 14 13.62 -16.74 9.39
N PHE A 15 12.31 -16.63 9.21
CA PHE A 15 11.69 -15.38 8.76
C PHE A 15 11.53 -14.45 9.95
N ASP A 16 12.20 -13.30 9.88
CA ASP A 16 12.22 -12.31 10.95
C ASP A 16 11.91 -10.90 10.39
N VAL A 17 12.06 -9.87 11.22
CA VAL A 17 11.76 -8.47 10.90
C VAL A 17 12.37 -8.02 9.57
N HIS A 18 13.61 -8.40 9.27
CA HIS A 18 14.25 -8.04 8.00
C HIS A 18 13.50 -8.61 6.79
N THR A 19 13.09 -9.88 6.84
CA THR A 19 12.34 -10.49 5.73
C THR A 19 10.95 -9.87 5.60
N MET A 20 10.33 -9.48 6.72
CA MET A 20 9.07 -8.76 6.74
C MET A 20 9.20 -7.36 6.10
N LEU A 21 10.29 -6.65 6.37
CA LEU A 21 10.62 -5.38 5.73
C LEU A 21 10.79 -5.55 4.22
N TYR A 22 11.59 -6.52 3.77
CA TYR A 22 11.76 -6.79 2.34
C TYR A 22 10.44 -7.19 1.65
N ALA A 23 9.59 -7.96 2.33
CA ALA A 23 8.27 -8.30 1.81
C ALA A 23 7.38 -7.05 1.66
N ALA A 24 7.37 -6.15 2.65
CA ALA A 24 6.65 -4.89 2.56
C ALA A 24 7.16 -4.01 1.41
N VAL A 25 8.48 -3.89 1.25
CA VAL A 25 9.10 -3.16 0.15
C VAL A 25 8.72 -3.77 -1.20
N ALA A 26 8.76 -5.09 -1.35
CA ALA A 26 8.38 -5.77 -2.58
C ALA A 26 6.90 -5.51 -2.95
N VAL A 27 6.00 -5.48 -1.96
CA VAL A 27 4.59 -5.13 -2.17
C VAL A 27 4.45 -3.68 -2.65
N LEU A 28 5.16 -2.74 -2.01
CA LEU A 28 5.14 -1.33 -2.41
C LEU A 28 5.67 -1.12 -3.83
N ILE A 29 6.78 -1.78 -4.19
CA ILE A 29 7.34 -1.74 -5.54
C ILE A 29 6.36 -2.33 -6.55
N GLY A 30 5.79 -3.50 -6.26
CA GLY A 30 4.80 -4.14 -7.13
C GLY A 30 3.59 -3.26 -7.37
N PHE A 31 3.06 -2.63 -6.31
CA PHE A 31 1.96 -1.67 -6.42
C PHE A 31 2.35 -0.47 -7.29
N GLN A 32 3.53 0.11 -7.08
CA GLN A 32 4.01 1.24 -7.87
C GLN A 32 4.22 0.87 -9.35
N SER A 33 4.75 -0.33 -9.64
CA SER A 33 4.92 -0.81 -11.01
C SER A 33 3.58 -1.03 -11.72
N ILE A 34 2.59 -1.61 -11.04
CA ILE A 34 1.24 -1.78 -11.60
C ILE A 34 0.62 -0.42 -11.88
N THR A 35 0.70 0.50 -10.92
CA THR A 35 0.18 1.87 -11.06
C THR A 35 0.81 2.59 -12.24
N PHE A 36 2.14 2.52 -12.36
CA PHE A 36 2.88 3.09 -13.49
C PHE A 36 2.43 2.50 -14.82
N ALA A 37 2.32 1.17 -14.93
CA ALA A 37 1.86 0.51 -16.15
C ALA A 37 0.45 0.94 -16.56
N VAL A 38 -0.47 1.09 -15.58
CA VAL A 38 -1.81 1.62 -15.82
C VAL A 38 -1.73 3.05 -16.35
N PHE A 39 -0.95 3.94 -15.71
CA PHE A 39 -0.83 5.34 -16.15
C PHE A 39 -0.21 5.47 -17.54
N SER A 40 0.86 4.74 -17.81
CA SER A 40 1.50 4.73 -19.14
C SER A 40 0.51 4.29 -20.22
N LYS A 41 -0.33 3.28 -19.92
CA LYS A 41 -1.34 2.78 -20.84
C LYS A 41 -2.47 3.79 -21.07
N VAL A 42 -2.96 4.42 -20.00
CA VAL A 42 -3.97 5.49 -20.10
C VAL A 42 -3.42 6.63 -20.96
N PHE A 43 -2.22 7.12 -20.66
CA PHE A 43 -1.57 8.18 -21.40
C PHE A 43 -1.44 7.86 -22.89
N ALA A 44 -0.92 6.68 -23.22
CA ALA A 44 -0.72 6.30 -24.62
C ALA A 44 -2.03 6.14 -25.41
N ILE A 45 -3.13 5.76 -24.75
CA ILE A 45 -4.46 5.75 -25.37
C ILE A 45 -4.98 7.19 -25.56
N THR A 46 -4.79 8.06 -24.58
CA THR A 46 -5.20 9.48 -24.66
C THR A 46 -4.49 10.22 -25.79
N GLU A 47 -3.20 9.93 -26.02
CA GLU A 47 -2.41 10.47 -27.13
C GLU A 47 -2.68 9.76 -28.48
N GLY A 48 -3.58 8.78 -28.52
CA GLY A 48 -3.93 8.05 -29.75
C GLY A 48 -2.84 7.09 -30.24
N LEU A 49 -1.79 6.82 -29.45
CA LEU A 49 -0.72 5.88 -29.77
C LEU A 49 -1.18 4.41 -29.68
N LEU A 50 -2.23 4.13 -28.91
CA LEU A 50 -2.81 2.80 -28.71
C LEU A 50 -4.33 2.84 -28.87
N PRO A 51 -4.95 1.78 -29.45
CA PRO A 51 -6.40 1.67 -29.51
C PRO A 51 -7.00 1.48 -28.12
N LEU A 52 -8.28 1.84 -27.99
CA LEU A 52 -9.06 1.71 -26.78
C LEU A 52 -9.05 0.26 -26.28
N ASP A 53 -8.73 0.05 -24.99
CA ASP A 53 -8.71 -1.28 -24.37
C ASP A 53 -9.94 -1.51 -23.49
N ALA A 54 -10.73 -2.54 -23.80
CA ALA A 54 -11.89 -2.97 -23.03
C ALA A 54 -11.56 -3.30 -21.56
N ARG A 55 -10.34 -3.77 -21.27
CA ARG A 55 -9.89 -4.03 -19.88
C ARG A 55 -9.74 -2.74 -19.10
N LEU A 56 -9.23 -1.69 -19.74
CA LEU A 56 -9.05 -0.38 -19.11
C LEU A 56 -10.39 0.30 -18.88
N ASP A 57 -11.32 0.19 -19.83
CA ASP A 57 -12.68 0.70 -19.66
C ASP A 57 -13.45 -0.02 -18.54
N ARG A 58 -13.21 -1.32 -18.35
CA ARG A 58 -13.77 -2.05 -17.18
C ARG A 58 -13.10 -1.60 -15.90
N LEU A 59 -11.78 -1.37 -15.91
CA LEU A 59 -11.04 -0.88 -14.76
C LEU A 59 -11.53 0.50 -14.30
N PHE A 60 -11.77 1.43 -15.22
CA PHE A 60 -12.31 2.77 -14.92
C PHE A 60 -13.74 2.76 -14.37
N ARG A 61 -14.54 1.72 -14.63
CA ARG A 61 -15.86 1.58 -14.01
C ARG A 61 -15.79 1.16 -12.54
N ILE A 62 -14.71 0.48 -12.14
CA ILE A 62 -14.52 -0.04 -10.78
C ILE A 62 -13.68 0.93 -9.95
N ILE A 63 -12.61 1.48 -10.54
CA ILE A 63 -11.73 2.48 -9.92
C ILE A 63 -12.34 3.85 -10.16
N THR A 64 -13.43 4.16 -9.47
CA THR A 64 -13.92 5.53 -9.35
C THR A 64 -13.12 6.26 -8.27
N LEU A 65 -13.05 7.59 -8.39
CA LEU A 65 -12.37 8.44 -7.41
C LEU A 65 -12.92 8.20 -5.99
N GLU A 66 -14.23 8.05 -5.86
CA GLU A 66 -14.92 7.84 -4.58
C GLU A 66 -14.49 6.51 -3.94
N VAL A 67 -14.48 5.41 -4.71
CA VAL A 67 -14.05 4.09 -4.23
C VAL A 67 -12.57 4.13 -3.84
N GLY A 68 -11.73 4.74 -4.67
CA GLY A 68 -10.30 4.91 -4.39
C GLY A 68 -10.05 5.72 -3.12
N LEU A 69 -10.82 6.78 -2.89
CA LEU A 69 -10.69 7.64 -1.71
C LEU A 69 -11.15 6.92 -0.43
N ILE A 70 -12.24 6.15 -0.50
CA ILE A 70 -12.72 5.33 0.63
C ILE A 70 -11.70 4.26 0.98
N ILE A 71 -11.25 3.46 0.00
CA ILE A 71 -10.30 2.37 0.25
C ILE A 71 -8.95 2.93 0.73
N GLY A 72 -8.43 3.94 0.03
CA GLY A 72 -7.17 4.58 0.41
C GLY A 72 -7.24 5.28 1.76
N GLY A 73 -8.36 5.92 2.08
CA GLY A 73 -8.63 6.52 3.38
C GLY A 73 -8.66 5.49 4.50
N LEU A 74 -9.38 4.37 4.32
CA LEU A 74 -9.42 3.27 5.29
C LEU A 74 -8.04 2.67 5.55
N PHE A 75 -7.24 2.45 4.50
CA PHE A 75 -5.87 1.96 4.64
C PHE A 75 -4.98 2.96 5.36
N THR A 76 -5.10 4.25 5.03
CA THR A 76 -4.31 5.32 5.66
C THR A 76 -4.65 5.45 7.14
N LEU A 77 -5.94 5.49 7.49
CA LEU A 77 -6.40 5.56 8.87
C LEU A 77 -6.04 4.30 9.66
N GLY A 78 -6.17 3.11 9.06
CA GLY A 78 -5.76 1.85 9.68
C GLY A 78 -4.25 1.80 9.95
N GLY A 79 -3.43 2.22 8.99
CA GLY A 79 -1.98 2.33 9.16
C GLY A 79 -1.58 3.37 10.20
N LEU A 80 -2.27 4.51 10.25
CA LEU A 80 -2.05 5.53 11.26
C LEU A 80 -2.41 5.03 12.66
N ALA A 81 -3.58 4.40 12.81
CA ALA A 81 -4.02 3.80 14.07
C ALA A 81 -3.04 2.72 14.55
N GLY A 82 -2.55 1.87 13.65
CA GLY A 82 -1.52 0.87 13.98
C GLY A 82 -0.19 1.50 14.41
N SER A 83 0.21 2.59 13.78
CA SER A 83 1.43 3.33 14.14
C SER A 83 1.30 4.02 15.50
N LEU A 84 0.16 4.65 15.78
CA LEU A 84 -0.15 5.25 17.08
C LEU A 84 -0.22 4.19 18.18
N TYR A 85 -0.82 3.03 17.91
CA TYR A 85 -0.85 1.91 18.83
C TYR A 85 0.56 1.38 19.14
N ALA A 86 1.45 1.32 18.14
CA ALA A 86 2.85 0.96 18.36
C ALA A 86 3.56 1.96 19.27
N LEU A 87 3.33 3.26 19.04
CA LEU A 87 3.91 4.32 19.84
C LEU A 87 3.39 4.29 21.28
N GLU A 88 2.10 4.09 21.48
CA GLU A 88 1.48 4.00 22.81
C GLU A 88 1.96 2.76 23.57
N THR A 89 2.09 1.62 22.89
CA THR A 89 2.64 0.40 23.49
C THR A 89 4.08 0.61 23.98
N TRP A 90 4.88 1.38 23.23
CA TRP A 90 6.22 1.75 23.66
C TRP A 90 6.22 2.73 24.83
N ARG A 91 5.34 3.75 24.78
CA ARG A 91 5.14 4.72 25.87
C ARG A 91 4.75 4.03 27.17
N ALA A 92 3.82 3.08 27.13
CA ALA A 92 3.32 2.35 28.29
C ALA A 92 4.40 1.50 28.97
N ARG A 93 5.48 1.13 28.26
CA ARG A 93 6.66 0.46 28.83
C ARG A 93 7.70 1.44 29.40
N GLY A 94 7.31 2.70 29.61
CA GLY A 94 8.13 3.73 30.25
C GLY A 94 9.27 4.25 29.39
N PHE A 95 9.19 4.11 28.06
CA PHE A 95 10.31 4.37 27.13
C PHE A 95 11.59 3.58 27.48
N GLY A 96 11.44 2.44 28.16
CA GLY A 96 12.54 1.52 28.43
C GLY A 96 13.15 0.95 27.14
N PRO A 97 14.17 0.06 27.26
CA PRO A 97 14.84 -0.55 26.11
C PRO A 97 13.82 -1.11 25.11
N LEU A 98 13.83 -0.56 23.90
CA LEU A 98 12.86 -0.93 22.87
C LEU A 98 13.08 -2.40 22.50
N ASP A 99 12.06 -3.23 22.70
CA ASP A 99 12.03 -4.56 22.08
C ASP A 99 11.82 -4.36 20.57
N PHE A 100 12.96 -4.17 19.88
CA PHE A 100 13.02 -3.81 18.47
C PHE A 100 12.26 -4.80 17.59
N ALA A 101 12.30 -6.09 17.94
CA ALA A 101 11.64 -7.13 17.18
C ALA A 101 10.11 -7.01 17.24
N VAL A 102 9.55 -6.76 18.43
CA VAL A 102 8.10 -6.62 18.62
C VAL A 102 7.59 -5.32 18.01
N THR A 103 8.29 -4.21 18.24
CA THR A 103 7.86 -2.90 17.72
C THR A 103 7.90 -2.87 16.19
N MET A 104 8.98 -3.36 15.58
CA MET A 104 9.10 -3.36 14.10
C MET A 104 8.06 -4.25 13.42
N ARG A 105 7.65 -5.36 14.05
CA ARG A 105 6.58 -6.23 13.52
C ARG A 105 5.23 -5.53 13.42
N LEU A 106 4.99 -4.52 14.25
CA LEU A 106 3.78 -3.71 14.20
C LEU A 106 3.95 -2.48 13.28
N VAL A 107 5.10 -1.81 13.37
CA VAL A 107 5.41 -0.60 12.61
C VAL A 107 5.52 -0.88 11.11
N ILE A 108 6.14 -2.00 10.70
CA ILE A 108 6.34 -2.30 9.26
C ILE A 108 4.99 -2.46 8.53
N PRO A 109 4.02 -3.29 8.98
CA PRO A 109 2.69 -3.35 8.38
C PRO A 109 1.96 -2.03 8.43
N ALA A 110 2.03 -1.32 9.55
CA ALA A 110 1.32 -0.05 9.73
C ALA A 110 1.82 1.01 8.74
N ALA A 111 3.14 1.14 8.60
CA ALA A 111 3.77 2.04 7.63
C ALA A 111 3.48 1.62 6.19
N ALA A 112 3.55 0.32 5.87
CA ALA A 112 3.22 -0.18 4.54
C ALA A 112 1.75 0.07 4.18
N ALA A 113 0.81 -0.19 5.09
CA ALA A 113 -0.61 0.06 4.90
C ALA A 113 -0.89 1.56 4.71
N MET A 114 -0.27 2.42 5.52
CA MET A 114 -0.39 3.87 5.39
C MET A 114 0.15 4.37 4.05
N THR A 115 1.30 3.84 3.62
CA THR A 115 1.92 4.19 2.34
C THR A 115 1.05 3.76 1.16
N LEU A 116 0.55 2.51 1.16
CA LEU A 116 -0.38 2.02 0.15
C LEU A 116 -1.67 2.84 0.12
N GLY A 117 -2.23 3.18 1.29
CA GLY A 117 -3.43 4.01 1.38
C GLY A 117 -3.25 5.36 0.69
N ILE A 118 -2.17 6.07 0.99
CA ILE A 118 -1.84 7.35 0.35
C ILE A 118 -1.60 7.17 -1.15
N GLN A 119 -0.85 6.14 -1.55
CA GLN A 119 -0.60 5.86 -2.97
C GLN A 119 -1.90 5.57 -3.74
N ILE A 120 -2.86 4.83 -3.15
CA ILE A 120 -4.17 4.58 -3.75
C ILE A 120 -4.94 5.89 -3.93
N VAL A 121 -4.96 6.76 -2.91
CA VAL A 121 -5.63 8.06 -2.99
C VAL A 121 -5.04 8.90 -4.13
N LEU A 122 -3.71 9.09 -4.12
CA LEU A 122 -3.02 9.88 -5.15
C LEU A 122 -3.23 9.30 -6.55
N SER A 123 -3.18 7.98 -6.68
CA SER A 123 -3.37 7.32 -7.97
C SER A 123 -4.79 7.47 -8.51
N SER A 124 -5.79 7.41 -7.61
CA SER A 124 -7.20 7.60 -7.96
C SER A 124 -7.48 9.04 -8.41
N PHE A 125 -6.89 10.03 -7.73
CA PHE A 125 -6.93 11.42 -8.17
C PHE A 125 -6.33 11.59 -9.56
N PHE A 126 -5.13 11.04 -9.78
CA PHE A 126 -4.45 11.16 -11.06
C PHE A 126 -5.25 10.53 -12.22
N LEU A 127 -5.80 9.33 -12.01
CA LEU A 127 -6.67 8.66 -12.98
C LEU A 127 -7.96 9.43 -13.24
N SER A 128 -8.56 10.02 -12.21
CA SER A 128 -9.76 10.84 -12.36
C SER A 128 -9.49 12.06 -13.24
N VAL A 129 -8.35 12.72 -13.06
CA VAL A 129 -7.95 13.87 -13.88
C VAL A 129 -7.77 13.48 -15.34
N LEU A 130 -7.08 12.36 -15.61
CA LEU A 130 -6.91 11.85 -16.98
C LEU A 130 -8.24 11.40 -17.61
N GLY A 131 -9.17 10.90 -16.82
CA GLY A 131 -10.49 10.48 -17.29
C GLY A 131 -11.43 11.63 -17.66
N MET A 132 -11.28 12.80 -17.03
CA MET A 132 -12.12 13.98 -17.31
C MET A 132 -11.97 14.50 -18.74
N THR A 133 -10.77 14.40 -19.34
CA THR A 133 -10.52 14.82 -20.73
C THR A 133 -11.22 13.93 -21.77
N ARG A 134 -11.75 12.77 -21.37
CA ARG A 134 -12.36 11.77 -22.27
C ARG A 134 -13.90 11.86 -22.35
N ARG A 135 -14.54 12.77 -21.60
CA ARG A 135 -15.98 13.08 -21.69
C ARG A 135 -16.19 14.41 -22.38
#